data_AF-A0A8J4EUY2-F1
#
_entry.id   AF-A0A8J4EUY2-F1
#
_cell.length_a   1.000
_cell.length_b   1.000
_cell.length_c   1.000
_cell.angle_alpha   90.00
_cell.angle_beta   90.00
_cell.angle_gamma   90.00
#
_symmetry.space_group_name_H-M   'P 1'
#
loop_
_entity.id
_entity.type
_entity.pdbx_description
1 polymer ?
#
loop_
_entity_poly.entity_id
_entity_poly.type
_entity_poly.pdbx_seq_one_letter_code
_entity_poly.pdbx_strand_id
1 'polypeptide(L)'
;MVGPTISCEGSALNGDFRGKWRYNPHVQSYAVATDRVGLQVLLDDGRVFHCHNNRWNTIYYSELGSSTAILKAGYNIDCLMTKYQNIDWRNKLNWGCNSRSSPQSDLTYDGITLDPLEVMFVKVKDFLLQRNITYALKAAQYDLWLENEPSGNVSLLLSNKYANDEFSHKAPRILVTKARGSSCFDVEFYRQRNGDLTGAVKSDTAAWQHYTFYGQFERRPHRFLCPMNYSKYFKN
;
A
#
# COMPACT_ATOMS: atom_id res chain seq x y z
N MET A 1 -0.02 -24.04 4.63
CA MET A 1 0.74 -22.88 5.17
C MET A 1 0.00 -21.61 4.79
N VAL A 2 -0.21 -20.71 5.75
CA VAL A 2 -0.99 -19.47 5.58
C VAL A 2 -0.19 -18.31 6.16
N GLY A 3 -0.38 -17.10 5.65
CA GLY A 3 0.13 -15.90 6.29
C GLY A 3 -0.69 -14.66 5.98
N PRO A 4 -0.21 -13.48 6.36
CA PRO A 4 -0.95 -12.24 6.16
C PRO A 4 -1.16 -11.91 4.69
N THR A 5 -0.12 -12.09 3.87
CA THR A 5 -0.07 -11.64 2.49
C THR A 5 0.58 -12.67 1.58
N ILE A 6 0.12 -12.71 0.32
CA ILE A 6 0.78 -13.40 -0.79
C ILE A 6 1.27 -12.38 -1.80
N SER A 7 2.49 -12.58 -2.30
CA SER A 7 3.07 -11.85 -3.41
C SER A 7 3.47 -12.81 -4.54
N CYS A 8 3.37 -12.34 -5.79
CA CYS A 8 3.94 -13.01 -6.96
C CYS A 8 5.16 -12.26 -7.52
N GLU A 9 5.69 -11.30 -6.76
CA GLU A 9 6.97 -10.65 -7.06
C GLU A 9 8.08 -11.69 -7.05
N GLY A 10 8.94 -11.62 -8.06
CA GLY A 10 10.07 -12.54 -8.17
C GLY A 10 11.27 -12.09 -7.36
N SER A 11 12.20 -13.01 -7.15
CA SER A 11 13.51 -12.68 -6.59
C SER A 11 14.64 -13.31 -7.40
N ALA A 12 15.70 -12.54 -7.61
CA ALA A 12 16.91 -12.98 -8.28
C ALA A 12 17.80 -13.78 -7.31
N LEU A 13 18.33 -14.91 -7.78
CA LEU A 13 19.32 -15.68 -7.03
C LEU A 13 20.59 -14.83 -6.83
N ASN A 14 21.11 -14.77 -5.60
CA ASN A 14 22.27 -13.94 -5.23
C ASN A 14 22.14 -12.43 -5.54
N GLY A 15 20.96 -11.95 -5.93
CA GLY A 15 20.79 -10.56 -6.40
C GLY A 15 21.27 -10.31 -7.82
N ASP A 16 21.55 -11.35 -8.61
CA ASP A 16 21.88 -11.22 -10.03
C ASP A 16 20.61 -11.03 -10.87
N PHE A 17 20.27 -9.77 -11.13
CA PHE A 17 19.08 -9.41 -11.90
C PHE A 17 19.09 -9.89 -13.36
N ARG A 18 20.26 -10.26 -13.91
CA ARG A 18 20.38 -10.84 -15.26
C ARG A 18 20.35 -12.36 -15.25
N GLY A 19 20.49 -12.96 -14.07
CA GLY A 19 20.62 -14.39 -13.89
C GLY A 19 19.29 -15.09 -13.64
N LYS A 20 19.33 -16.08 -12.75
CA LYS A 20 18.18 -16.93 -12.45
C LYS A 20 17.22 -16.24 -11.50
N TRP A 21 15.95 -16.25 -11.87
CA TRP A 21 14.85 -15.76 -11.05
C TRP A 21 13.92 -16.88 -10.60
N ARG A 22 13.24 -16.62 -9.49
CA ARG A 22 12.12 -17.42 -8.98
C ARG A 22 10.87 -16.53 -8.95
N TYR A 23 9.76 -17.05 -9.49
CA TYR A 23 8.51 -16.30 -9.74
C TYR A 23 7.25 -17.01 -9.23
N ASN A 24 7.36 -17.87 -8.23
CA ASN A 24 6.19 -18.51 -7.63
C ASN A 24 5.43 -17.54 -6.71
N PRO A 25 4.11 -17.74 -6.52
CA PRO A 25 3.39 -17.10 -5.43
C PRO A 25 4.01 -17.53 -4.12
N HIS A 26 4.12 -16.61 -3.18
CA HIS A 26 4.67 -16.89 -1.87
C HIS A 26 3.95 -16.13 -0.78
N VAL A 27 3.73 -16.82 0.34
CA VAL A 27 3.37 -16.18 1.60
C VAL A 27 4.59 -15.39 2.09
N GLN A 28 4.40 -14.11 2.39
CA GLN A 28 5.51 -13.25 2.81
C GLN A 28 5.95 -13.59 4.24
N SER A 29 7.26 -13.75 4.45
CA SER A 29 7.79 -14.53 5.58
C SER A 29 7.86 -13.82 6.94
N TYR A 30 7.18 -12.69 7.12
CA TYR A 30 7.22 -11.95 8.39
C TYR A 30 6.27 -12.53 9.45
N ALA A 31 5.23 -13.27 9.03
CA ALA A 31 4.41 -14.11 9.90
C ALA A 31 3.85 -15.25 9.05
N VAL A 32 4.00 -16.49 9.50
CA VAL A 32 3.48 -17.68 8.83
C VAL A 32 2.90 -18.65 9.85
N ALA A 33 1.82 -19.31 9.48
CA ALA A 33 1.19 -20.39 10.24
C ALA A 33 1.17 -21.67 9.38
N THR A 34 1.50 -22.79 10.00
CA THR A 34 1.40 -24.11 9.37
C THR A 34 1.14 -25.18 10.42
N ASP A 35 0.55 -26.29 10.00
CA ASP A 35 0.41 -27.48 10.83
C ASP A 35 1.73 -28.28 10.87
N ARG A 36 1.71 -29.42 11.59
CA ARG A 36 2.86 -30.32 11.70
C ARG A 36 3.32 -30.89 10.35
N VAL A 37 2.38 -31.15 9.45
CA VAL A 37 2.68 -31.70 8.12
C VAL A 37 3.44 -30.68 7.29
N GLY A 38 2.93 -29.45 7.20
CA GLY A 38 3.61 -28.38 6.49
C GLY A 38 4.96 -28.02 7.13
N LEU A 39 5.07 -28.04 8.48
CA LEU A 39 6.36 -27.83 9.14
C LEU A 39 7.38 -28.90 8.73
N GLN A 40 6.98 -30.18 8.68
CA GLN A 40 7.86 -31.26 8.25
C GLN A 40 8.33 -31.05 6.80
N VAL A 41 7.43 -30.67 5.88
CA VAL A 41 7.80 -30.34 4.49
C VAL A 41 8.85 -29.23 4.41
N LEU A 42 8.74 -28.21 5.26
CA LEU A 42 9.71 -27.10 5.31
C LEU A 42 11.07 -27.54 5.88
N LEU A 43 11.07 -28.42 6.89
CA LEU A 43 12.30 -29.00 7.45
C LEU A 43 13.00 -29.89 6.41
N ASP A 44 12.24 -30.73 5.69
CA ASP A 44 12.76 -31.68 4.71
C ASP A 44 13.35 -31.01 3.45
N ASP A 45 12.92 -29.79 3.09
CA ASP A 45 13.56 -29.04 1.99
C ASP A 45 15.05 -28.74 2.30
N GLY A 46 15.43 -28.67 3.57
CA GLY A 46 16.81 -28.46 4.03
C GLY A 46 17.39 -27.06 3.79
N ARG A 47 16.74 -26.22 2.97
CA ARG A 47 17.21 -24.85 2.68
C ARG A 47 16.32 -23.76 3.27
N VAL A 48 15.04 -24.06 3.53
CA VAL A 48 14.07 -23.07 4.03
C VAL A 48 14.55 -22.44 5.34
N PHE A 49 14.99 -23.26 6.30
CA PHE A 49 15.48 -22.80 7.61
C PHE A 49 17.01 -22.71 7.71
N HIS A 50 17.71 -22.77 6.57
CA HIS A 50 19.18 -22.67 6.55
C HIS A 50 19.65 -21.21 6.74
N CYS A 51 20.82 -21.02 7.33
CA CYS A 51 21.46 -19.71 7.40
C CYS A 51 22.01 -19.32 6.03
N HIS A 52 21.53 -18.22 5.45
CA HIS A 52 21.96 -17.74 4.14
C HIS A 52 22.95 -16.58 4.27
N ASN A 53 23.96 -16.55 3.41
CA ASN A 53 25.03 -15.54 3.44
C ASN A 53 24.58 -14.13 3.03
N ASN A 54 23.42 -14.00 2.40
CA ASN A 54 22.89 -12.71 1.97
C ASN A 54 21.37 -12.72 1.90
N ARG A 55 20.79 -11.52 1.96
CA ARG A 55 19.34 -11.29 1.91
C ARG A 55 18.66 -11.89 0.67
N TRP A 56 19.30 -11.83 -0.50
CA TRP A 56 18.71 -12.36 -1.73
C TRP A 56 18.52 -13.87 -1.66
N ASN A 57 19.49 -14.58 -1.09
CA ASN A 57 19.39 -16.02 -0.86
C ASN A 57 18.36 -16.36 0.22
N THR A 58 18.25 -15.56 1.28
CA THR A 58 17.14 -15.69 2.24
C THR A 58 15.78 -15.56 1.55
N ILE A 59 15.59 -14.55 0.69
CA ILE A 59 14.33 -14.38 -0.03
C ILE A 59 14.11 -15.55 -1.01
N TYR A 60 15.13 -15.93 -1.77
CA TYR A 60 15.04 -16.94 -2.82
C TYR A 60 14.81 -18.36 -2.28
N TYR A 61 15.51 -18.76 -1.22
CA TYR A 61 15.47 -20.12 -0.65
C TYR A 61 14.53 -20.26 0.54
N SER A 62 14.32 -19.21 1.34
CA SER A 62 13.44 -19.27 2.51
C SER A 62 12.07 -18.68 2.21
N GLU A 63 11.97 -17.41 1.82
CA GLU A 63 10.65 -16.75 1.62
C GLU A 63 9.90 -17.37 0.43
N LEU A 64 10.42 -17.25 -0.80
CA LEU A 64 9.80 -17.87 -1.96
C LEU A 64 9.94 -19.41 -1.95
N GLY A 65 11.04 -19.91 -1.35
CA GLY A 65 11.32 -21.34 -1.29
C GLY A 65 10.39 -22.13 -0.39
N SER A 66 9.99 -21.58 0.77
CA SER A 66 9.01 -22.22 1.67
C SER A 66 7.69 -22.50 0.96
N SER A 67 7.14 -21.50 0.28
CA SER A 67 5.90 -21.64 -0.49
C SER A 67 6.07 -22.63 -1.65
N THR A 68 7.24 -22.64 -2.29
CA THR A 68 7.54 -23.64 -3.32
C THR A 68 7.58 -25.06 -2.75
N ALA A 69 8.16 -25.27 -1.57
CA ALA A 69 8.25 -26.59 -0.94
C ALA A 69 6.85 -27.14 -0.64
N ILE A 70 5.98 -26.30 -0.06
CA ILE A 70 4.57 -26.64 0.20
C ILE A 70 3.83 -27.00 -1.11
N LEU A 71 3.95 -26.17 -2.15
CA LEU A 71 3.28 -26.42 -3.44
C LEU A 71 3.80 -27.68 -4.14
N LYS A 72 5.11 -27.96 -4.06
CA LYS A 72 5.72 -29.18 -4.61
C LYS A 72 5.27 -30.45 -3.89
N ALA A 73 4.97 -30.35 -2.60
CA ALA A 73 4.40 -31.44 -1.82
C ALA A 73 2.90 -31.68 -2.09
N GLY A 74 2.28 -30.92 -3.01
CA GLY A 74 0.88 -31.08 -3.42
C GLY A 74 -0.13 -30.30 -2.58
N TYR A 75 0.32 -29.60 -1.55
CA TYR A 75 -0.50 -28.75 -0.69
C TYR A 75 -0.67 -27.35 -1.29
N ASN A 76 -1.70 -26.62 -0.84
CA ASN A 76 -1.91 -25.23 -1.22
C ASN A 76 -1.32 -24.27 -0.16
N ILE A 77 -1.18 -23.00 -0.53
CA ILE A 77 -0.89 -21.88 0.38
C ILE A 77 -2.09 -20.95 0.44
N ASP A 78 -2.19 -20.11 1.47
CA ASP A 78 -3.27 -19.12 1.57
C ASP A 78 -2.82 -17.85 2.29
N CYS A 79 -3.67 -16.82 2.29
CA CYS A 79 -3.45 -15.62 3.07
C CYS A 79 -4.73 -14.96 3.58
N LEU A 80 -4.59 -13.93 4.40
CA LEU A 80 -5.71 -13.14 4.93
C LEU A 80 -6.21 -12.06 3.96
N MET A 81 -5.51 -11.82 2.84
CA MET A 81 -5.94 -10.85 1.84
C MET A 81 -7.28 -11.28 1.22
N THR A 82 -8.26 -10.38 1.25
CA THR A 82 -9.61 -10.66 0.70
C THR A 82 -9.55 -10.95 -0.79
N LYS A 83 -8.66 -10.28 -1.52
CA LYS A 83 -8.43 -10.47 -2.97
C LYS A 83 -8.06 -11.91 -3.35
N TYR A 84 -7.45 -12.66 -2.44
CA TYR A 84 -6.82 -13.96 -2.73
C TYR A 84 -7.47 -15.15 -2.02
N GLN A 85 -8.66 -14.96 -1.44
CA GLN A 85 -9.43 -16.04 -0.88
C GLN A 85 -9.81 -17.07 -1.96
N ASN A 86 -9.70 -18.35 -1.63
CA ASN A 86 -10.10 -19.48 -2.49
C ASN A 86 -9.33 -19.61 -3.81
N ILE A 87 -8.12 -19.03 -3.91
CA ILE A 87 -7.25 -19.22 -5.07
C ILE A 87 -6.46 -20.53 -4.93
N ASP A 88 -6.52 -21.38 -5.97
CA ASP A 88 -5.63 -22.55 -6.05
C ASP A 88 -4.25 -22.15 -6.58
N TRP A 89 -3.27 -22.01 -5.69
CA TRP A 89 -1.92 -21.61 -6.07
C TRP A 89 -1.09 -22.75 -6.65
N ARG A 90 -1.60 -23.99 -6.66
CA ARG A 90 -1.00 -25.11 -7.41
C ARG A 90 -1.21 -24.91 -8.91
N ASN A 91 -2.25 -24.17 -9.31
CA ASN A 91 -2.47 -23.79 -10.70
C ASN A 91 -1.51 -22.66 -11.11
N LYS A 92 -0.58 -22.97 -12.02
CA LYS A 92 0.43 -22.02 -12.52
C LYS A 92 -0.16 -20.82 -13.25
N LEU A 93 -1.39 -20.88 -13.75
CA LEU A 93 -2.06 -19.73 -14.35
C LEU A 93 -2.25 -18.57 -13.36
N ASN A 94 -2.27 -18.87 -12.05
CA ASN A 94 -2.43 -17.87 -10.99
C ASN A 94 -1.12 -17.18 -10.58
N TRP A 95 0.04 -17.63 -11.08
CA TRP A 95 1.36 -17.17 -10.61
C TRP A 95 1.76 -15.78 -11.13
N GLY A 96 0.93 -15.16 -11.96
CA GLY A 96 1.05 -13.77 -12.41
C GLY A 96 0.29 -12.78 -11.54
N CYS A 97 -0.12 -13.16 -10.32
CA CYS A 97 -0.96 -12.32 -9.46
C CYS A 97 -0.40 -10.91 -9.27
N ASN A 98 -1.30 -9.93 -9.15
CA ASN A 98 -0.96 -8.51 -8.99
C ASN A 98 0.01 -7.94 -10.03
N SER A 99 0.04 -8.51 -11.24
CA SER A 99 1.06 -8.17 -12.25
C SER A 99 2.49 -8.30 -11.72
N ARG A 100 2.71 -9.24 -10.78
CA ARG A 100 3.97 -9.48 -10.06
C ARG A 100 4.44 -8.31 -9.18
N SER A 101 3.57 -7.36 -8.85
CA SER A 101 3.86 -6.31 -7.90
C SER A 101 3.64 -6.80 -6.47
N SER A 102 4.55 -6.44 -5.56
CA SER A 102 4.35 -6.69 -4.13
C SER A 102 3.22 -5.82 -3.58
N PRO A 103 2.34 -6.35 -2.70
CA PRO A 103 1.29 -5.53 -2.07
C PRO A 103 1.81 -4.59 -0.98
N GLN A 104 3.12 -4.62 -0.66
CA GLN A 104 3.74 -3.83 0.42
C GLN A 104 4.14 -2.40 0.02
N SER A 105 3.61 -1.85 -1.06
CA SER A 105 3.80 -0.45 -1.43
C SER A 105 2.46 0.26 -1.53
N ASP A 106 2.46 1.58 -1.42
CA ASP A 106 1.22 2.33 -1.52
C ASP A 106 0.63 2.19 -2.93
N LEU A 107 -0.68 1.93 -2.98
CA LEU A 107 -1.47 1.73 -4.19
C LEU A 107 -1.09 0.50 -5.03
N THR A 108 -0.10 -0.31 -4.62
CA THR A 108 0.28 -1.52 -5.38
C THR A 108 -0.62 -2.71 -5.10
N TYR A 109 -1.54 -2.61 -4.15
CA TYR A 109 -2.59 -3.58 -3.94
C TYR A 109 -3.86 -3.10 -4.65
N ASP A 110 -3.94 -3.29 -5.97
CA ASP A 110 -5.12 -2.94 -6.79
C ASP A 110 -5.53 -1.45 -6.76
N GLY A 111 -4.57 -0.53 -6.65
CA GLY A 111 -4.85 0.90 -6.50
C GLY A 111 -5.26 1.30 -5.08
N ILE A 112 -5.26 0.35 -4.14
CA ILE A 112 -5.37 0.60 -2.70
C ILE A 112 -4.09 0.14 -1.98
N THR A 113 -4.07 0.34 -0.67
CA THR A 113 -2.98 -0.10 0.20
C THR A 113 -3.51 -1.19 1.14
N LEU A 114 -2.66 -2.13 1.54
CA LEU A 114 -2.96 -3.12 2.58
C LEU A 114 -3.57 -2.47 3.83
N ASP A 115 -4.57 -3.11 4.43
CA ASP A 115 -5.12 -2.68 5.71
C ASP A 115 -4.64 -3.60 6.84
N PRO A 116 -4.03 -3.08 7.93
CA PRO A 116 -3.64 -3.90 9.08
C PRO A 116 -4.80 -4.73 9.65
N LEU A 117 -6.05 -4.25 9.56
CA LEU A 117 -7.23 -4.98 10.02
C LEU A 117 -7.72 -6.04 9.01
N GLU A 118 -7.31 -5.97 7.75
CA GLU A 118 -7.56 -7.04 6.77
C GLU A 118 -6.59 -8.21 6.98
N VAL A 119 -5.30 -7.92 7.10
CA VAL A 119 -4.25 -8.95 7.06
C VAL A 119 -3.65 -9.30 8.42
N MET A 120 -4.13 -8.70 9.50
CA MET A 120 -3.72 -8.88 10.90
C MET A 120 -2.27 -8.48 11.22
N PHE A 121 -1.30 -8.91 10.42
CA PHE A 121 0.10 -8.52 10.55
C PHE A 121 0.59 -7.79 9.29
N VAL A 122 1.31 -6.70 9.49
CA VAL A 122 2.00 -5.96 8.43
C VAL A 122 3.46 -5.72 8.81
N LYS A 123 4.34 -5.62 7.79
CA LYS A 123 5.76 -5.35 8.02
C LYS A 123 5.97 -3.87 8.31
N VAL A 124 6.29 -3.53 9.56
CA VAL A 124 6.68 -2.16 9.96
C VAL A 124 8.21 -2.08 10.09
N LYS A 125 8.80 -1.07 9.45
CA LYS A 125 10.24 -0.75 9.48
C LYS A 125 10.39 0.77 9.45
N ASP A 126 11.44 1.30 10.07
CA ASP A 126 11.67 2.75 10.18
C ASP A 126 11.64 3.46 8.83
N PHE A 127 12.27 2.89 7.79
CA PHE A 127 12.27 3.47 6.46
C PHE A 127 10.88 3.50 5.81
N LEU A 128 9.96 2.61 6.19
CA LEU A 128 8.57 2.63 5.70
C LEU A 128 7.79 3.78 6.34
N LEU A 129 8.05 4.03 7.64
CA LEU A 129 7.47 5.17 8.36
C LEU A 129 8.00 6.50 7.81
N GLN A 130 9.31 6.60 7.59
CA GLN A 130 9.95 7.79 6.99
C GLN A 130 9.46 8.08 5.56
N ARG A 131 9.09 7.03 4.81
CA ARG A 131 8.50 7.16 3.47
C ARG A 131 7.00 7.40 3.50
N ASN A 132 6.38 7.50 4.67
CA ASN A 132 4.94 7.66 4.86
C ASN A 132 4.10 6.56 4.18
N ILE A 133 4.57 5.31 4.20
CA ILE A 133 3.79 4.18 3.65
C ILE A 133 2.53 3.97 4.49
N THR A 134 1.37 4.02 3.84
CA THR A 134 0.08 4.20 4.51
C THR A 134 -0.24 3.06 5.48
N TYR A 135 -0.04 1.79 5.09
CA TYR A 135 -0.32 0.66 6.00
C TYR A 135 0.59 0.66 7.23
N ALA A 136 1.85 1.10 7.08
CA ALA A 136 2.81 1.12 8.17
C ALA A 136 2.48 2.23 9.17
N LEU A 137 2.08 3.41 8.67
CA LEU A 137 1.58 4.51 9.48
C LEU A 137 0.29 4.11 10.23
N LYS A 138 -0.64 3.41 9.56
CA LYS A 138 -1.86 2.90 10.19
C LYS A 138 -1.54 1.93 11.34
N ALA A 139 -0.69 0.94 11.10
CA ALA A 139 -0.32 -0.04 12.13
C ALA A 139 0.36 0.63 13.34
N ALA A 140 1.33 1.51 13.10
CA ALA A 140 1.99 2.26 14.17
C ALA A 140 1.02 3.17 14.95
N GLN A 141 0.00 3.71 14.28
CA GLN A 141 -1.02 4.52 14.94
C GLN A 141 -1.97 3.67 15.81
N TYR A 142 -2.31 2.45 15.37
CA TYR A 142 -3.10 1.52 16.18
C TYR A 142 -2.34 1.05 17.42
N ASP A 143 -1.06 0.70 17.26
CA ASP A 143 -0.20 0.35 18.40
C ASP A 143 -0.09 1.51 19.41
N LEU A 144 0.10 2.74 18.91
CA LEU A 144 0.14 3.93 19.78
C LEU A 144 -1.15 4.11 20.60
N TRP A 145 -2.32 3.85 20.00
CA TRP A 145 -3.58 3.94 20.73
C TRP A 145 -3.71 2.84 21.79
N LEU A 146 -3.39 1.59 21.44
CA LEU A 146 -3.45 0.45 22.35
C LEU A 146 -2.48 0.58 23.53
N GLU A 147 -1.27 1.11 23.31
CA GLU A 147 -0.28 1.31 24.38
C GLU A 147 -0.66 2.44 25.34
N ASN A 148 -1.44 3.43 24.87
CA ASN A 148 -1.83 4.60 25.67
C ASN A 148 -3.24 4.51 26.27
N GLU A 149 -4.03 3.51 25.89
CA GLU A 149 -5.32 3.24 26.53
C GLU A 149 -5.17 2.90 28.03
N PRO A 150 -4.22 2.03 28.46
CA PRO A 150 -4.06 1.68 29.87
C PRO A 150 -3.40 2.79 30.70
N SER A 151 -2.61 3.67 30.09
CA SER A 151 -1.83 4.71 30.78
C SER A 151 -2.66 5.95 31.15
N GLY A 152 -3.90 6.04 30.66
CA GLY A 152 -4.78 7.18 30.91
C GLY A 152 -4.35 8.48 30.21
N ASN A 153 -3.49 8.41 29.18
CA ASN A 153 -3.10 9.58 28.39
C ASN A 153 -4.21 9.99 27.40
N VAL A 154 -5.35 10.41 27.95
CA VAL A 154 -6.58 10.76 27.21
C VAL A 154 -6.32 11.90 26.22
N SER A 155 -5.42 12.83 26.55
CA SER A 155 -5.07 13.95 25.65
C SER A 155 -4.53 13.46 24.31
N LEU A 156 -3.67 12.44 24.32
CA LEU A 156 -3.16 11.84 23.09
C LEU A 156 -4.28 11.17 22.28
N LEU A 157 -5.18 10.43 22.93
CA LEU A 157 -6.30 9.74 22.28
C LEU A 157 -7.35 10.70 21.72
N LEU A 158 -7.56 11.85 22.37
CA LEU A 158 -8.46 12.91 21.90
C LEU A 158 -7.80 13.86 20.90
N SER A 159 -6.49 13.81 20.74
CA SER A 159 -5.79 14.64 19.77
C SER A 159 -6.10 14.20 18.34
N ASN A 160 -6.07 15.16 17.42
CA ASN A 160 -6.24 14.88 16.00
C ASN A 160 -5.00 15.39 15.25
N LYS A 161 -4.14 14.45 14.79
CA LYS A 161 -2.92 14.79 14.04
C LYS A 161 -3.22 15.62 12.80
N TYR A 162 -4.35 15.37 12.11
CA TYR A 162 -4.77 16.20 10.98
C TYR A 162 -5.11 17.63 11.40
N ALA A 163 -5.77 17.83 12.54
CA ALA A 163 -6.05 19.18 13.03
C ALA A 163 -4.79 19.93 13.46
N ASN A 164 -3.81 19.21 14.01
CA ASN A 164 -2.53 19.79 14.47
C ASN A 164 -1.58 20.16 13.33
N ASP A 165 -1.67 19.48 12.17
CA ASP A 165 -0.83 19.73 11.00
C ASP A 165 -1.60 19.56 9.69
N GLU A 166 -2.65 20.36 9.53
CA GLU A 166 -3.55 20.24 8.39
C GLU A 166 -2.82 20.47 7.05
N PHE A 167 -1.85 21.38 7.02
CA PHE A 167 -1.13 21.73 5.80
C PHE A 167 -0.34 20.54 5.26
N SER A 168 0.38 19.77 6.08
CA SER A 168 1.13 18.60 5.61
C SER A 168 0.24 17.56 4.94
N HIS A 169 -1.02 17.41 5.41
CA HIS A 169 -1.99 16.50 4.80
C HIS A 169 -2.64 17.05 3.53
N LYS A 170 -2.84 18.37 3.44
CA LYS A 170 -3.42 19.02 2.25
C LYS A 170 -2.40 19.28 1.14
N ALA A 171 -1.13 19.48 1.50
CA ALA A 171 -0.07 19.93 0.58
C ALA A 171 0.07 19.08 -0.69
N PRO A 172 0.08 17.72 -0.64
CA PRO A 172 0.18 16.93 -1.87
C PRO A 172 -0.96 17.21 -2.86
N ARG A 173 -2.20 17.32 -2.39
CA ARG A 173 -3.36 17.63 -3.24
C ARG A 173 -3.34 19.07 -3.76
N ILE A 174 -2.90 20.03 -2.93
CA ILE A 174 -2.67 21.41 -3.34
C ILE A 174 -1.65 21.46 -4.49
N LEU A 175 -0.50 20.77 -4.33
CA LEU A 175 0.56 20.74 -5.34
C LEU A 175 0.10 20.11 -6.65
N VAL A 176 -0.62 18.99 -6.61
CA VAL A 176 -1.22 18.36 -7.80
C VAL A 176 -2.22 19.31 -8.48
N THR A 177 -3.04 20.01 -7.70
CA THR A 177 -4.01 20.99 -8.23
C THR A 177 -3.32 22.20 -8.86
N LYS A 178 -2.29 22.74 -8.21
CA LYS A 178 -1.46 23.81 -8.78
C LYS A 178 -0.76 23.37 -10.06
N ALA A 179 -0.21 22.16 -10.08
CA ALA A 179 0.42 21.57 -11.24
C ALA A 179 -0.58 21.46 -12.40
N ARG A 180 -1.83 21.06 -12.13
CA ARG A 180 -2.90 21.01 -13.13
C ARG A 180 -3.13 22.37 -13.81
N GLY A 181 -3.25 23.43 -13.01
CA GLY A 181 -3.55 24.78 -13.47
C GLY A 181 -5.05 25.04 -13.67
N SER A 182 -5.40 26.31 -13.85
CA SER A 182 -6.80 26.78 -13.90
C SER A 182 -7.49 26.61 -15.25
N SER A 183 -6.76 26.33 -16.33
CA SER A 183 -7.26 26.42 -17.71
C SER A 183 -8.48 25.53 -18.00
N CYS A 184 -8.58 24.38 -17.33
CA CYS A 184 -9.72 23.47 -17.48
C CYS A 184 -10.66 23.46 -16.26
N PHE A 185 -10.48 24.37 -15.29
CA PHE A 185 -11.37 24.47 -14.13
C PHE A 185 -12.67 25.15 -14.55
N ASP A 186 -13.81 24.48 -14.36
CA ASP A 186 -15.11 25.05 -14.70
C ASP A 186 -15.55 26.03 -13.61
N VAL A 187 -15.12 27.28 -13.77
CA VAL A 187 -15.39 28.35 -12.81
C VAL A 187 -16.88 28.66 -12.72
N GLU A 188 -17.58 28.65 -13.84
CA GLU A 188 -19.02 28.94 -13.88
C GLU A 188 -19.79 27.91 -13.05
N PHE A 189 -19.54 26.62 -13.29
CA PHE A 189 -20.10 25.53 -12.50
C PHE A 189 -19.75 25.70 -11.02
N TYR A 190 -18.49 26.01 -10.71
CA TYR A 190 -18.04 26.16 -9.33
C TYR A 190 -18.79 27.29 -8.61
N ARG A 191 -18.94 28.46 -9.22
CA ARG A 191 -19.71 29.57 -8.62
C ARG A 191 -21.20 29.24 -8.49
N GLN A 192 -21.81 28.67 -9.53
CA GLN A 192 -23.24 28.32 -9.51
C GLN A 192 -23.58 27.30 -8.42
N ARG A 193 -22.68 26.36 -8.14
CA ARG A 193 -22.89 25.31 -7.13
C ARG A 193 -22.44 25.69 -5.72
N ASN A 194 -21.75 26.81 -5.56
CA ASN A 194 -21.22 27.30 -4.29
C ASN A 194 -21.66 28.77 -4.06
N GLY A 195 -22.97 29.00 -4.04
CA GLY A 195 -23.57 30.33 -3.97
C GLY A 195 -23.25 31.11 -2.68
N ASP A 196 -22.83 30.41 -1.63
CA ASP A 196 -22.33 31.00 -0.38
C ASP A 196 -21.02 31.79 -0.58
N LEU A 197 -20.27 31.52 -1.66
CA LEU A 197 -18.99 32.18 -1.95
C LEU A 197 -19.14 33.51 -2.71
N THR A 198 -20.36 33.93 -3.05
CA THR A 198 -20.64 35.10 -3.92
C THR A 198 -20.03 36.42 -3.41
N GLY A 199 -19.82 36.56 -2.09
CA GLY A 199 -19.14 37.71 -1.50
C GLY A 199 -17.60 37.67 -1.61
N ALA A 200 -16.99 36.49 -1.57
CA ALA A 200 -15.53 36.29 -1.46
C ALA A 200 -14.88 35.90 -2.80
N VAL A 201 -15.62 35.25 -3.70
CA VAL A 201 -15.12 34.70 -4.96
C VAL A 201 -15.75 35.45 -6.14
N LYS A 202 -15.15 36.59 -6.50
CA LYS A 202 -15.69 37.49 -7.55
C LYS A 202 -15.03 37.34 -8.92
N SER A 203 -13.91 36.63 -8.99
CA SER A 203 -13.15 36.44 -10.24
C SER A 203 -12.80 34.98 -10.47
N ASP A 204 -12.46 34.64 -11.70
CA ASP A 204 -12.02 33.29 -12.06
C ASP A 204 -10.75 32.89 -11.31
N THR A 205 -9.82 33.83 -11.14
CA THR A 205 -8.62 33.66 -10.32
C THR A 205 -8.98 33.38 -8.86
N ALA A 206 -9.91 34.13 -8.27
CA ALA A 206 -10.35 33.91 -6.90
C ALA A 206 -11.03 32.55 -6.73
N ALA A 207 -11.82 32.11 -7.71
CA ALA A 207 -12.49 30.82 -7.68
C ALA A 207 -11.49 29.67 -7.75
N TRP A 208 -10.51 29.79 -8.65
CA TRP A 208 -9.43 28.83 -8.77
C TRP A 208 -8.58 28.76 -7.49
N GLN A 209 -8.19 29.91 -6.94
CA GLN A 209 -7.44 29.98 -5.68
C GLN A 209 -8.24 29.36 -4.54
N HIS A 210 -9.52 29.71 -4.41
CA HIS A 210 -10.39 29.14 -3.39
C HIS A 210 -10.48 27.62 -3.50
N TYR A 211 -10.76 27.09 -4.70
CA TYR A 211 -10.80 25.65 -4.91
C TYR A 211 -9.46 24.97 -4.58
N THR A 212 -8.35 25.58 -5.02
CA THR A 212 -6.99 25.05 -4.83
C THR A 212 -6.63 24.89 -3.36
N PHE A 213 -6.97 25.84 -2.50
CA PHE A 213 -6.54 25.82 -1.10
C PHE A 213 -7.61 25.34 -0.12
N TYR A 214 -8.89 25.48 -0.47
CA TYR A 214 -10.01 25.24 0.44
C TYR A 214 -11.04 24.28 -0.17
N GLY A 215 -11.62 24.65 -1.31
CA GLY A 215 -12.82 23.99 -1.83
C GLY A 215 -12.69 22.49 -2.08
N GLN A 216 -11.51 22.02 -2.52
CA GLN A 216 -11.25 20.58 -2.71
C GLN A 216 -11.25 19.75 -1.41
N PHE A 217 -11.18 20.41 -0.25
CA PHE A 217 -11.21 19.81 1.08
C PHE A 217 -12.54 20.01 1.81
N GLU A 218 -13.42 20.87 1.28
CA GLU A 218 -14.71 21.27 1.87
C GLU A 218 -15.90 20.50 1.28
N ARG A 219 -15.65 19.40 0.56
CA ARG A 219 -16.69 18.62 -0.16
C ARG A 219 -17.48 19.48 -1.17
N ARG A 220 -16.89 20.56 -1.69
CA ARG A 220 -17.55 21.45 -2.64
C ARG A 220 -17.65 20.83 -4.03
N PRO A 221 -18.83 20.88 -4.68
CA PRO A 221 -18.97 20.45 -6.06
C PRO A 221 -18.04 21.24 -6.98
N HIS A 222 -17.31 20.52 -7.83
CA HIS A 222 -16.42 21.08 -8.84
C HIS A 222 -16.34 20.10 -10.02
N ARG A 223 -15.87 20.59 -11.16
CA ARG A 223 -15.50 19.73 -12.29
C ARG A 223 -14.40 20.36 -13.12
N PHE A 224 -13.76 19.53 -13.93
CA PHE A 224 -12.82 19.98 -14.93
C PHE A 224 -13.32 19.61 -16.33
N LEU A 225 -13.10 20.50 -17.29
CA LEU A 225 -13.57 20.34 -18.67
C LEU A 225 -12.63 19.48 -19.54
N CYS A 226 -11.48 19.08 -19.00
CA CYS A 226 -10.49 18.26 -19.70
C CYS A 226 -9.79 17.31 -18.72
N PRO A 227 -9.15 16.21 -19.16
CA PRO A 227 -8.34 15.36 -18.28
C PRO A 227 -7.04 16.05 -17.82
N MET A 228 -6.38 15.49 -16.80
CA MET A 228 -5.03 15.95 -16.41
C MET A 228 -4.04 15.58 -17.52
N ASN A 229 -3.30 16.56 -18.03
CA ASN A 229 -2.18 16.27 -18.93
C ASN A 229 -0.92 15.94 -18.11
N TYR A 230 -0.58 14.66 -18.02
CA TYR A 230 0.61 14.18 -17.32
C TYR A 230 1.89 14.21 -18.17
N SER A 231 1.79 14.33 -19.50
CA SER A 231 2.97 14.25 -20.39
C SER A 231 3.96 15.39 -20.15
N LYS A 232 3.52 16.51 -19.57
CA LYS A 232 4.39 17.63 -19.18
C LYS A 232 5.33 17.33 -17.99
N TYR A 233 5.12 16.23 -17.27
CA TYR A 233 5.89 15.89 -16.06
C TYR A 233 6.75 14.65 -16.18
N PHE A 234 6.52 13.82 -17.20
CA PHE A 234 7.30 12.63 -17.47
C PHE A 234 8.09 12.84 -18.76
N LYS A 235 9.42 12.69 -18.70
CA LYS A 235 10.22 12.51 -19.91
C LYS A 235 10.04 11.06 -20.35
N ASN A 236 9.72 10.85 -21.63
CA ASN A 236 9.82 9.53 -22.25
C ASN A 236 11.27 9.05 -22.22
#